data_AF-A0A0P6VFN8-F1
#
_entry.id   AF-A0A0P6VFN8-F1
#
_cell.length_a   1.000
_cell.length_b   1.000
_cell.length_c   1.000
_cell.angle_alpha   90.00
_cell.angle_beta   90.00
_cell.angle_gamma   90.00
#
_symmetry.space_group_name_H-M   'P 1'
#
loop_
_entity.id
_entity.type
_entity.pdbx_description
1 polymer ?
#
loop_
_entity_poly.entity_id
_entity_poly.type
_entity_poly.pdbx_seq_one_letter_code
_entity_poly.pdbx_strand_id
1 'polypeptide(L)' 'MNDMERQARLAQLAREIWEAEGRPDGHADRHWAMAERLVEAEERAAEQAAEYAATPIAARR' A
#
# COMPACT_ATOMS: atom_id res chain seq x y z
N MET A 1 8.14 1.48 5.97
CA MET A 1 8.45 2.00 4.62
C MET A 1 8.96 3.40 4.78
N ASN A 2 10.00 3.83 4.06
CA ASN A 2 10.40 5.24 4.12
C ASN A 2 9.49 6.11 3.22
N ASP A 3 9.45 7.42 3.45
CA ASP A 3 8.56 8.32 2.72
C ASP A 3 8.79 8.30 1.19
N MET A 4 10.04 8.10 0.76
CA MET A 4 10.39 7.99 -0.66
C MET A 4 9.83 6.71 -1.30
N GLU A 5 9.99 5.57 -0.64
CA GLU A 5 9.45 4.27 -1.06
C GLU A 5 7.93 4.33 -1.11
N ARG A 6 7.31 4.98 -0.11
CA ARG A 6 5.86 5.18 -0.05
C ARG A 6 5.38 5.96 -1.27
N GLN A 7 6.00 7.09 -1.59
CA GLN A 7 5.62 7.88 -2.77
C GLN A 7 5.86 7.13 -4.09
N ALA A 8 6.97 6.39 -4.21
CA ALA A 8 7.24 5.59 -5.40
C ALA A 8 6.18 4.50 -5.61
N ARG A 9 5.75 3.85 -4.54
CA ARG A 9 4.72 2.80 -4.59
C ARG A 9 3.33 3.37 -4.85
N LEU A 10 3.04 4.54 -4.30
CA LEU A 10 1.80 5.26 -4.57
C LEU A 10 1.70 5.67 -6.05
N ALA A 11 2.78 6.22 -6.62
CA ALA A 11 2.83 6.59 -8.05
C ALA A 11 2.71 5.36 -8.98
N GLN A 12 3.35 4.25 -8.60
CA GLN A 12 3.28 2.98 -9.33
C GLN A 12 1.84 2.43 -9.32
N LEU A 13 1.20 2.36 -8.15
CA LEU A 13 -0.18 1.89 -8.02
C LEU A 13 -1.18 2.78 -8.76
N ALA A 14 -1.02 4.10 -8.70
CA ALA A 14 -1.87 5.03 -9.44
C ALA A 14 -1.80 4.77 -10.95
N ARG A 15 -0.58 4.49 -11.47
CA ARG A 15 -0.37 4.11 -12.87
C ARG A 15 -1.03 2.76 -13.21
N GLU A 16 -0.83 1.74 -12.38
CA GLU A 16 -1.39 0.41 -12.61
C GLU A 16 -2.92 0.43 -12.64
N ILE A 17 -3.53 1.16 -11.71
CA ILE A 17 -4.98 1.39 -11.68
C ILE A 17 -5.43 2.10 -12.97
N TRP A 18 -4.76 3.17 -13.36
CA TRP A 18 -5.08 3.92 -14.58
C TRP A 18 -4.97 3.06 -15.83
N GLU A 19 -3.92 2.23 -15.93
CA GLU A 19 -3.73 1.30 -17.05
C GLU A 19 -4.79 0.20 -17.06
N ALA A 20 -5.13 -0.37 -15.91
CA ALA A 20 -6.17 -1.40 -15.78
C ALA A 20 -7.58 -0.87 -16.15
N GLU A 21 -7.85 0.42 -15.87
CA GLU A 21 -9.10 1.08 -16.27
C GLU A 21 -9.12 1.53 -17.74
N GLY A 22 -8.06 1.27 -18.52
CA GLY A 22 -8.01 1.61 -19.94
C GLY A 22 -7.57 3.06 -20.22
N ARG A 23 -6.84 3.66 -19.29
CA ARG A 23 -6.25 5.00 -19.39
C ARG A 23 -7.26 6.14 -19.58
N PRO A 24 -8.32 6.22 -18.74
CA PRO A 24 -9.31 7.27 -18.89
C PRO A 24 -8.71 8.64 -18.48
N ASP A 25 -9.01 9.67 -19.27
CA ASP A 25 -8.60 11.05 -18.98
C ASP A 25 -9.46 11.66 -17.88
N GLY A 26 -8.90 12.59 -17.09
CA GLY A 26 -9.64 13.35 -16.08
C GLY A 26 -9.98 12.61 -14.78
N HIS A 27 -9.51 11.36 -14.61
CA HIS A 27 -9.76 10.56 -13.41
C HIS A 27 -8.54 10.39 -12.49
N ALA A 28 -7.46 11.13 -12.76
CA ALA A 28 -6.20 11.03 -12.02
C ALA A 28 -6.41 11.11 -10.50
N ASP A 29 -7.15 12.10 -9.99
CA ASP A 29 -7.38 12.26 -8.54
C ASP A 29 -8.04 11.03 -7.90
N ARG A 30 -8.96 10.37 -8.62
CA ARG A 30 -9.60 9.13 -8.15
C ARG A 30 -8.60 7.99 -8.09
N HIS A 31 -7.73 7.86 -9.09
CA HIS A 31 -6.69 6.82 -9.13
C HIS A 31 -5.64 7.04 -8.04
N TRP A 32 -5.23 8.28 -7.82
CA TRP A 32 -4.31 8.66 -6.74
C TRP A 32 -4.91 8.37 -5.36
N ALA A 33 -6.17 8.73 -5.13
CA ALA A 33 -6.85 8.42 -3.87
C ALA A 33 -7.02 6.91 -3.63
N MET A 34 -7.21 6.12 -4.69
CA MET A 34 -7.30 4.67 -4.57
C MET A 34 -5.92 4.04 -4.32
N ALA A 35 -4.88 4.53 -4.97
CA ALA A 35 -3.50 4.13 -4.71
C ALA A 35 -3.06 4.44 -3.28
N GLU A 36 -3.44 5.61 -2.75
CA GLU A 36 -3.15 5.98 -1.36
C GLU A 36 -3.75 4.99 -0.35
N ARG A 37 -5.01 4.62 -0.52
CA ARG A 37 -5.67 3.61 0.33
C ARG A 37 -4.99 2.24 0.28
N LEU A 38 -4.48 1.84 -0.89
CA LEU A 38 -3.76 0.58 -1.04
C LEU A 38 -2.40 0.63 -0.33
N VAL A 39 -1.65 1.72 -0.46
CA VAL A 39 -0.38 1.90 0.25
C VAL A 39 -0.60 1.93 1.76
N GLU A 40 -1.61 2.67 2.26
CA GLU A 40 -1.95 2.66 3.68
C GLU A 40 -2.35 1.27 4.20
N ALA A 41 -2.99 0.45 3.36
CA ALA A 41 -3.31 -0.93 3.72
C ALA A 41 -2.06 -1.80 3.76
N GLU A 42 -1.13 -1.66 2.80
CA GLU A 42 0.18 -2.34 2.81
C GLU A 42 0.99 -1.96 4.05
N GLU A 43 1.04 -0.67 4.41
CA GLU A 43 1.74 -0.18 5.60
C GLU A 43 1.15 -0.77 6.88
N ARG A 44 -0.17 -0.73 7.04
CA ARG A 44 -0.85 -1.35 8.19
C ARG A 44 -0.66 -2.86 8.25
N ALA A 45 -0.67 -3.55 7.12
CA ALA A 45 -0.41 -4.99 7.08
C ALA A 45 1.03 -5.31 7.46
N ALA A 46 1.99 -4.50 7.02
CA ALA A 46 3.41 -4.65 7.39
C ALA A 46 3.63 -4.38 8.89
N GLU A 47 2.97 -3.38 9.46
CA GLU A 47 2.98 -3.09 10.90
C GLU A 47 2.43 -4.26 11.71
N GLN A 48 1.26 -4.79 11.32
CA GLN A 48 0.65 -5.95 11.97
C GLN A 48 1.57 -7.17 11.87
N ALA A 49 2.13 -7.45 10.68
CA ALA A 49 3.06 -8.56 10.49
C ALA A 49 4.32 -8.42 11.36
N ALA A 50 4.84 -7.20 11.50
CA ALA A 50 5.96 -6.92 12.40
C ALA A 50 5.59 -7.13 13.87
N GLU A 51 4.38 -6.72 14.29
CA GLU A 51 3.87 -6.96 15.65
C GLU A 51 3.71 -8.45 15.95
N TYR A 52 3.16 -9.23 15.01
CA TYR A 52 3.06 -10.69 15.13
C TYR A 52 4.44 -11.38 15.16
N ALA A 53 5.41 -10.91 14.38
CA ALA A 53 6.77 -11.44 14.38
C ALA A 53 7.57 -11.04 15.63
N ALA A 54 7.31 -9.85 16.18
CA ALA A 54 7.96 -9.33 17.38
C ALA A 54 7.35 -9.87 18.68
N THR A 55 6.16 -10.45 18.62
CA THR A 55 5.57 -11.22 19.73
C THR A 55 6.17 -12.62 19.70
N PRO A 56 7.19 -12.94 20.52
CA PRO A 56 7.62 -14.33 20.64
C PRO A 56 6.40 -15.11 21.15
N ILE A 57 6.01 -16.16 20.42
CA ILE A 57 5.06 -17.14 20.93
C ILE A 57 5.77 -17.80 22.12
N ALA A 58 5.57 -17.22 23.31
CA ALA A 58 5.98 -17.82 24.56
C ALA A 58 5.13 -19.08 24.73
N ALA A 59 5.74 -20.21 24.36
CA ALA A 59 5.49 -21.58 24.77
C ALA A 59 4.05 -21.99 25.11
N ARG A 60 3.62 -23.10 24.51
CA ARG A 60 2.91 -24.11 25.31
C ARG A 60 3.70 -25.40 25.29
N ARG A 61 4.32 -25.68 26.45
CA ARG A 61 4.89 -26.97 26.84
C ARG A 61 3.81 -28.04 26.88
#